data_AF-A0A933QTN9-F1
#
_entry.id   AF-A0A933QTN9-F1
#
_cell.length_a   1.000
_cell.length_b   1.000
_cell.length_c   1.000
_cell.angle_alpha   90.00
_cell.angle_beta   90.00
_cell.angle_gamma   90.00
#
_symmetry.space_group_name_H-M   'P 1'
#
loop_
_entity.id
_entity.type
_entity.pdbx_description
1 polymer ?
#
loop_
_entity_poly.entity_id
_entity_poly.type
_entity_poly.pdbx_seq_one_letter_code
_entity_poly.pdbx_strand_id
1 'polypeptide(L)'
;MSEENLSAPDDLQTPYICEGGNLDCGSGLLLLIRDAMNQVPQDQVLEIRSTEVSVREDLPAWCRMTQNPYLGWQKGEGHLKFFVRRGDADQKSDEAYQQARNYRWQTRTHWNGGMATTVYCRNHSWHVGQPASFDVKDDAPSAVEYVLGALGACLAMGLQIRASQRKIEIDEIEISLSGQIDNIFVFLGTELNGHSGFKEITGTLYAKSTAAEEILQELWSETLAASPVMNTLTHNATINIGLRVV
;
A
#
# COMPACT_ATOMS: atom_id res chain seq x y z
N MET A 1 -13.62 -9.94 30.68
CA MET A 1 -13.47 -10.74 29.43
C MET A 1 -12.75 -9.86 28.43
N SER A 2 -11.71 -10.35 27.74
CA SER A 2 -11.11 -9.58 26.65
C SER A 2 -12.15 -9.41 25.54
N GLU A 3 -12.28 -8.19 24.99
CA GLU A 3 -13.24 -7.88 23.93
C GLU A 3 -13.01 -8.70 22.64
N GLU A 4 -11.81 -9.27 22.46
CA GLU A 4 -11.47 -10.25 21.41
C GLU A 4 -12.34 -11.51 21.42
N ASN A 5 -13.00 -11.81 22.55
CA ASN A 5 -13.89 -12.97 22.71
C ASN A 5 -15.38 -12.58 22.66
N LEU A 6 -15.69 -11.34 22.30
CA LEU A 6 -17.07 -10.88 22.16
C LEU A 6 -17.65 -11.39 20.83
N SER A 7 -18.60 -12.32 20.92
CA SER A 7 -19.40 -12.75 19.77
C SER A 7 -20.53 -11.75 19.52
N ALA A 8 -20.72 -11.35 18.26
CA ALA A 8 -21.86 -10.51 17.91
C ALA A 8 -23.19 -11.32 17.90
N PRO A 9 -24.35 -10.68 18.14
CA PRO A 9 -25.65 -11.34 18.07
C PRO A 9 -25.91 -11.99 16.69
N ASP A 10 -26.38 -13.23 16.67
CA ASP A 10 -26.57 -14.03 15.44
C ASP A 10 -27.58 -13.43 14.44
N ASP A 11 -28.48 -12.55 14.92
CA ASP A 11 -29.52 -11.87 14.14
C ASP A 11 -29.09 -10.49 13.62
N LEU A 12 -27.86 -10.06 13.89
CA LEU A 12 -27.37 -8.74 13.51
C LEU A 12 -27.16 -8.64 12.00
N GLN A 13 -27.97 -7.81 11.34
CA GLN A 13 -27.85 -7.51 9.92
C GLN A 13 -27.73 -6.00 9.69
N THR A 14 -26.91 -5.61 8.72
CA THR A 14 -26.74 -4.21 8.32
C THR A 14 -26.52 -4.09 6.81
N PRO A 15 -27.04 -3.02 6.17
CA PRO A 15 -26.73 -2.73 4.77
C PRO A 15 -25.35 -2.08 4.60
N TYR A 16 -24.69 -1.64 5.67
CA TYR A 16 -23.41 -0.94 5.59
C TYR A 16 -22.25 -1.91 5.73
N ILE A 17 -21.51 -2.10 4.65
CA ILE A 17 -20.42 -3.08 4.56
C ILE A 17 -19.12 -2.38 4.17
N CYS A 18 -18.07 -2.66 4.92
CA CYS A 18 -16.69 -2.32 4.60
C CYS A 18 -15.95 -3.62 4.22
N GLU A 19 -15.65 -3.79 2.93
CA GLU A 19 -14.82 -4.90 2.45
C GLU A 19 -13.34 -4.56 2.67
N GLY A 20 -12.79 -5.06 3.78
CA GLY A 20 -11.41 -4.81 4.21
C GLY A 20 -10.39 -5.73 3.54
N GLY A 21 -10.81 -6.90 3.06
CA GLY A 21 -9.93 -7.90 2.47
C GLY A 21 -8.82 -8.31 3.43
N ASN A 22 -7.59 -8.39 2.90
CA ASN A 22 -6.37 -8.78 3.62
C ASN A 22 -5.58 -7.59 4.21
N LEU A 23 -6.17 -6.41 4.28
CA LEU A 23 -5.51 -5.25 4.90
C LEU A 23 -5.55 -5.35 6.42
N ASP A 24 -4.40 -5.12 7.07
CA ASP A 24 -4.33 -4.92 8.52
C ASP A 24 -4.69 -3.47 8.93
N CYS A 25 -4.91 -3.26 10.23
CA CYS A 25 -5.28 -1.97 10.79
C CYS A 25 -4.22 -0.86 10.59
N GLY A 26 -2.93 -1.21 10.53
CA GLY A 26 -1.82 -0.28 10.30
C GLY A 26 -1.52 0.02 8.82
N SER A 27 -1.93 -0.88 7.91
CA SER A 27 -1.65 -0.83 6.47
C SER A 27 -2.80 -0.26 5.64
N GLY A 28 -3.84 0.27 6.29
CA GLY A 28 -4.87 1.08 5.64
C GLY A 28 -6.30 0.67 5.93
N LEU A 29 -6.56 -0.49 6.58
CA LEU A 29 -7.91 -0.93 6.88
C LEU A 29 -8.69 0.12 7.71
N LEU A 30 -8.04 0.74 8.70
CA LEU A 30 -8.68 1.78 9.52
C LEU A 30 -9.10 3.02 8.70
N LEU A 31 -8.43 3.30 7.58
CA LEU A 31 -8.82 4.38 6.67
C LEU A 31 -10.10 4.01 5.91
N LEU A 32 -10.21 2.75 5.45
CA LEU A 32 -11.41 2.22 4.80
C LEU A 32 -12.59 2.15 5.77
N ILE A 33 -12.37 1.67 6.99
CA ILE A 33 -13.40 1.61 8.03
C ILE A 33 -13.92 3.01 8.32
N ARG A 34 -13.06 4.02 8.46
CA ARG A 34 -13.53 5.39 8.70
C ARG A 34 -14.32 5.94 7.52
N ASP A 35 -13.83 5.77 6.29
CA ASP A 35 -14.55 6.24 5.11
C ASP A 35 -15.94 5.62 5.00
N ALA A 36 -16.05 4.31 5.27
CA ALA A 36 -17.32 3.61 5.34
C ALA A 36 -18.19 4.12 6.51
N MET A 37 -17.61 4.32 7.70
CA MET A 37 -18.32 4.78 8.89
C MET A 37 -18.93 6.17 8.70
N ASN A 38 -18.28 7.06 7.94
CA ASN A 38 -18.84 8.38 7.61
C ASN A 38 -20.17 8.29 6.86
N GLN A 39 -20.40 7.20 6.13
CA GLN A 39 -21.61 6.94 5.35
C GLN A 39 -22.71 6.21 6.15
N VAL A 40 -22.38 5.69 7.34
CA VAL A 40 -23.31 4.98 8.24
C VAL A 40 -24.08 6.00 9.07
N PRO A 41 -25.43 6.02 9.13
CA PRO A 41 -26.17 6.94 10.01
C PRO A 41 -25.81 6.73 11.49
N GLN A 42 -26.06 7.74 12.33
CA GLN A 42 -25.85 7.65 13.77
C GLN A 42 -26.60 6.43 14.36
N ASP A 43 -25.97 5.74 15.31
CA ASP A 43 -26.45 4.51 15.95
C ASP A 43 -26.67 3.28 15.04
N GLN A 44 -26.43 3.40 13.73
CA GLN A 44 -26.39 2.26 12.82
C GLN A 44 -25.07 1.50 12.91
N VAL A 45 -25.07 0.28 12.39
CA VAL A 45 -23.94 -0.66 12.52
C VAL A 45 -23.22 -0.79 11.18
N LEU A 46 -21.89 -0.79 11.20
CA LEU A 46 -21.03 -1.16 10.09
C LEU A 46 -20.59 -2.62 10.25
N GLU A 47 -20.74 -3.43 9.19
CA GLU A 47 -20.13 -4.75 9.07
C GLU A 47 -18.78 -4.61 8.35
N ILE A 48 -17.70 -4.99 9.01
CA ILE A 48 -16.35 -4.99 8.45
C ILE A 48 -15.98 -6.44 8.16
N ARG A 49 -15.63 -6.74 6.90
CA ARG A 49 -15.23 -8.08 6.46
C ARG A 49 -13.74 -8.10 6.20
N SER A 50 -13.02 -8.96 6.90
CA SER A 50 -11.58 -9.08 6.74
C SER A 50 -11.12 -10.53 6.82
N THR A 51 -10.15 -10.86 5.99
CA THR A 51 -9.41 -12.13 6.05
C THR A 51 -8.14 -12.00 6.90
N GLU A 52 -7.77 -10.78 7.29
CA GLU A 52 -6.60 -10.51 8.10
C GLU A 52 -6.88 -10.83 9.57
N VAL A 53 -6.01 -11.64 10.16
CA VAL A 53 -6.22 -12.22 11.49
C VAL A 53 -5.95 -11.21 12.59
N SER A 54 -5.01 -10.28 12.39
CA SER A 54 -4.63 -9.27 13.40
C SER A 54 -5.77 -8.31 13.73
N VAL A 55 -6.72 -8.13 12.80
CA VAL A 55 -7.88 -7.23 12.97
C VAL A 55 -8.69 -7.57 14.21
N ARG A 56 -8.74 -8.85 14.60
CA ARG A 56 -9.46 -9.29 15.80
C ARG A 56 -8.88 -8.70 17.10
N GLU A 57 -7.57 -8.48 17.13
CA GLU A 57 -6.85 -7.93 18.29
C GLU A 57 -6.85 -6.39 18.25
N ASP A 58 -6.62 -5.82 17.06
CA ASP A 58 -6.43 -4.38 16.89
C ASP A 58 -7.73 -3.56 16.86
N LEU A 59 -8.78 -4.09 16.22
CA LEU A 59 -10.02 -3.35 15.96
C LEU A 59 -10.77 -2.93 17.25
N PRO A 60 -10.90 -3.79 18.29
CA PRO A 60 -11.56 -3.39 19.53
C PRO A 60 -10.85 -2.21 20.21
N ALA A 61 -9.51 -2.17 20.15
CA ALA A 61 -8.75 -1.05 20.71
C ALA A 61 -9.04 0.26 19.98
N TRP A 62 -9.08 0.22 18.66
CA TRP A 62 -9.46 1.38 17.85
C TRP A 62 -10.89 1.86 18.17
N CYS A 63 -11.86 0.94 18.23
CA CYS A 63 -13.26 1.24 18.58
C CYS A 63 -13.39 1.99 19.91
N ARG A 64 -12.66 1.57 20.95
CA ARG A 64 -12.62 2.28 22.25
C ARG A 64 -12.05 3.68 22.12
N MET A 65 -10.96 3.85 21.35
CA MET A 65 -10.30 5.14 21.17
C MET A 65 -11.15 6.14 20.38
N THR A 66 -11.95 5.66 19.43
CA THR A 66 -12.84 6.48 18.60
C THR A 66 -14.27 6.52 19.10
N GLN A 67 -14.56 5.98 20.29
CA GLN A 67 -15.89 5.87 20.88
C GLN A 67 -16.96 5.28 19.95
N ASN A 68 -16.56 4.33 19.08
CA ASN A 68 -17.47 3.57 18.23
C ASN A 68 -17.74 2.22 18.91
N PRO A 69 -18.94 1.94 19.46
CA PRO A 69 -19.17 0.72 20.21
C PRO A 69 -18.92 -0.55 19.37
N TYR A 70 -17.97 -1.38 19.82
CA TYR A 70 -17.71 -2.68 19.23
C TYR A 70 -18.76 -3.69 19.71
N LEU A 71 -19.48 -4.30 18.77
CA LEU A 71 -20.58 -5.24 19.06
C LEU A 71 -20.14 -6.70 19.02
N GLY A 72 -18.90 -6.97 18.63
CA GLY A 72 -18.32 -8.30 18.55
C GLY A 72 -17.99 -8.71 17.12
N TRP A 73 -17.62 -9.98 16.96
CA TRP A 73 -17.32 -10.58 15.67
C TRP A 73 -18.08 -11.90 15.46
N GLN A 74 -18.14 -12.33 14.21
CA GLN A 74 -18.67 -13.62 13.78
C GLN A 74 -17.77 -14.24 12.72
N LYS A 75 -17.79 -15.57 12.64
CA LYS A 75 -17.14 -16.30 11.56
C LYS A 75 -18.04 -16.24 10.32
N GLY A 76 -17.53 -15.65 9.24
CA GLY A 76 -18.14 -15.71 7.92
C GLY A 76 -17.57 -16.86 7.09
N GLU A 77 -18.06 -16.97 5.86
CA GLU A 77 -17.53 -17.90 4.87
C GLU A 77 -16.22 -17.34 4.30
N GLY A 78 -15.08 -17.89 4.73
CA GLY A 78 -13.75 -17.48 4.26
C GLY A 78 -13.22 -16.16 4.83
N HIS A 79 -13.94 -15.49 5.74
CA HIS A 79 -13.52 -14.23 6.38
C HIS A 79 -14.11 -14.09 7.78
N LEU A 80 -13.61 -13.14 8.56
CA LEU A 80 -14.22 -12.69 9.81
C LEU A 80 -15.10 -11.47 9.54
N LYS A 81 -16.23 -11.40 10.24
CA LYS A 81 -17.15 -10.27 10.24
C LYS A 81 -17.04 -9.57 11.58
N PHE A 82 -16.80 -8.27 11.58
CA PHE A 82 -16.75 -7.44 12.77
C PHE A 82 -17.85 -6.40 12.71
N PHE A 83 -18.50 -6.14 13.85
CA PHE A 83 -19.64 -5.24 13.90
C PHE A 83 -19.34 -4.06 14.81
N VAL A 84 -19.47 -2.86 14.26
CA VAL A 84 -19.16 -1.62 14.97
C VAL A 84 -20.34 -0.68 14.82
N ARG A 85 -20.92 -0.21 15.93
CA ARG A 85 -21.93 0.84 15.91
C ARG A 85 -21.25 2.19 15.73
N ARG A 86 -21.82 3.06 14.89
CA ARG A 86 -21.38 4.45 14.79
C ARG A 86 -21.68 5.17 16.09
N GLY A 87 -20.65 5.67 16.76
CA GLY A 87 -20.77 6.51 17.96
C GLY A 87 -20.69 8.01 17.63
N ASP A 88 -20.64 8.83 18.68
CA ASP A 88 -20.74 10.29 18.59
C ASP A 88 -19.41 11.02 18.35
N ALA A 89 -18.28 10.30 18.37
CA ALA A 89 -16.95 10.93 18.39
C ALA A 89 -16.32 11.05 17.00
N ASP A 90 -16.68 12.11 16.27
CA ASP A 90 -16.04 12.47 15.00
C ASP A 90 -14.64 13.11 15.17
N GLN A 91 -14.31 13.71 16.33
CA GLN A 91 -13.16 14.64 16.44
C GLN A 91 -11.75 14.02 16.51
N LYS A 92 -11.50 12.95 17.28
CA LYS A 92 -10.16 12.28 17.29
C LYS A 92 -9.90 11.47 16.02
N SER A 93 -10.97 11.05 15.34
CA SER A 93 -10.92 10.27 14.11
C SER A 93 -10.43 11.13 12.92
N ASP A 94 -10.76 12.42 12.94
CA ASP A 94 -10.32 13.41 11.95
C ASP A 94 -8.80 13.64 12.01
N GLU A 95 -8.21 13.80 13.20
CA GLU A 95 -6.76 14.04 13.34
C GLU A 95 -5.93 12.92 12.72
N ALA A 96 -6.27 11.66 13.01
CA ALA A 96 -5.60 10.52 12.41
C ALA A 96 -5.81 10.45 10.89
N TYR A 97 -6.97 10.92 10.39
CA TYR A 97 -7.19 11.01 8.94
C TYR A 97 -6.28 12.04 8.31
N GLN A 98 -6.22 13.22 8.93
CA GLN A 98 -5.42 14.33 8.45
C GLN A 98 -3.93 13.97 8.53
N GLN A 99 -3.52 13.21 9.55
CA GLN A 99 -2.18 12.66 9.64
C GLN A 99 -1.88 11.68 8.50
N ALA A 100 -2.81 10.77 8.18
CA ALA A 100 -2.63 9.84 7.05
C ALA A 100 -2.62 10.58 5.69
N ARG A 101 -3.52 11.56 5.50
CA ARG A 101 -3.59 12.40 4.28
C ARG A 101 -2.31 13.20 4.04
N ASN A 102 -1.67 13.63 5.12
CA ASN A 102 -0.43 14.41 5.06
C ASN A 102 0.80 13.57 5.46
N TYR A 103 0.69 12.24 5.43
CA TYR A 103 1.78 11.37 5.82
C TYR A 103 2.97 11.59 4.88
N ARG A 104 4.15 11.73 5.47
CA ARG A 104 5.40 11.91 4.72
C ARG A 104 6.27 10.70 4.92
N TRP A 105 6.47 9.95 3.83
CA TRP A 105 7.52 8.94 3.79
C TRP A 105 8.89 9.62 3.78
N GLN A 106 9.80 9.07 4.58
CA GLN A 106 11.13 9.62 4.77
C GLN A 106 12.14 8.49 4.72
N THR A 107 13.25 8.75 4.04
CA THR A 107 14.44 7.92 4.03
C THR A 107 15.64 8.80 4.37
N ARG A 108 16.69 8.19 4.92
CA ARG A 108 18.00 8.81 5.05
C ARG A 108 18.99 7.95 4.31
N THR A 109 19.72 8.54 3.36
CA THR A 109 20.79 7.85 2.65
C THR A 109 22.12 8.34 3.18
N HIS A 110 23.00 7.41 3.53
CA HIS A 110 24.35 7.70 3.98
C HIS A 110 25.37 7.06 3.04
N TRP A 111 26.37 7.84 2.67
CA TRP A 111 27.54 7.36 1.93
C TRP A 111 28.75 7.40 2.86
N ASN A 112 29.47 6.29 2.95
CA ASN A 112 30.67 6.14 3.78
C ASN A 112 31.90 5.70 2.96
N GLY A 113 31.87 5.86 1.63
CA GLY A 113 32.94 5.47 0.71
C GLY A 113 32.48 4.44 -0.33
N GLY A 114 33.30 4.23 -1.37
CA GLY A 114 33.00 3.28 -2.45
C GLY A 114 31.84 3.69 -3.37
N MET A 115 31.39 2.74 -4.19
CA MET A 115 30.34 2.90 -5.21
C MET A 115 28.95 2.43 -4.73
N ALA A 116 28.68 2.52 -3.43
CA ALA A 116 27.40 2.15 -2.86
C ALA A 116 27.02 3.06 -1.68
N THR A 117 25.73 3.12 -1.38
CA THR A 117 25.18 3.85 -0.25
C THR A 117 24.36 2.93 0.64
N THR A 118 24.12 3.33 1.89
CA THR A 118 23.15 2.65 2.76
C THR A 118 21.94 3.55 2.96
N VAL A 119 20.75 3.02 2.63
CA VAL A 119 19.47 3.70 2.85
C VAL A 119 18.87 3.19 4.15
N TYR A 120 18.35 4.11 4.96
CA TYR A 120 17.64 3.83 6.20
C TYR A 120 16.21 4.34 6.10
N CYS A 121 15.23 3.51 6.44
CA CYS A 121 13.84 3.94 6.59
C CYS A 121 13.18 3.14 7.71
N ARG A 122 12.46 3.81 8.62
CA ARG A 122 11.86 3.18 9.81
C ARG A 122 12.88 2.26 10.53
N ASN A 123 12.58 0.97 10.63
CA ASN A 123 13.39 -0.09 11.21
C ASN A 123 14.15 -0.95 10.17
N HIS A 124 14.28 -0.48 8.93
CA HIS A 124 14.94 -1.18 7.82
C HIS A 124 16.16 -0.42 7.30
N SER A 125 17.12 -1.17 6.76
CA SER A 125 18.24 -0.64 6.00
C SER A 125 18.66 -1.59 4.89
N TRP A 126 19.13 -1.05 3.78
CA TRP A 126 19.65 -1.81 2.65
C TRP A 126 20.72 -1.03 1.89
N HIS A 127 21.49 -1.73 1.07
CA HIS A 127 22.51 -1.15 0.20
C HIS A 127 21.93 -0.78 -1.17
N VAL A 128 22.37 0.35 -1.71
CA VAL A 128 22.04 0.78 -3.08
C VAL A 128 23.36 1.06 -3.80
N GLY A 129 23.59 0.35 -4.90
CA GLY A 129 24.77 0.49 -5.74
C GLY A 129 24.74 1.76 -6.60
N GLN A 130 25.76 1.91 -7.43
CA GLN A 130 25.87 3.03 -8.36
C GLN A 130 24.65 3.14 -9.30
N PRO A 131 24.21 4.35 -9.68
CA PRO A 131 23.01 4.51 -10.52
C PRO A 131 23.11 3.88 -11.91
N ALA A 132 24.33 3.73 -12.44
CA ALA A 132 24.59 3.20 -13.77
C ALA A 132 25.64 2.09 -13.68
N SER A 133 25.21 0.91 -13.21
CA SER A 133 26.03 -0.30 -13.32
C SER A 133 25.57 -1.10 -14.52
N PHE A 134 26.53 -1.61 -15.30
CA PHE A 134 26.28 -2.45 -16.46
C PHE A 134 26.88 -3.85 -16.29
N ASP A 135 27.42 -4.13 -15.11
CA ASP A 135 27.97 -5.43 -14.80
C ASP A 135 26.83 -6.41 -14.46
N VAL A 136 27.03 -7.68 -14.79
CA VAL A 136 26.05 -8.72 -14.47
C VAL A 136 26.11 -9.05 -12.97
N LYS A 137 27.23 -8.73 -12.32
CA LYS A 137 27.48 -9.02 -10.92
C LYS A 137 27.89 -7.76 -10.16
N ASP A 138 26.97 -7.25 -9.35
CA ASP A 138 27.19 -6.17 -8.40
C ASP A 138 26.88 -6.60 -6.96
N ASP A 139 27.52 -5.94 -6.00
CA ASP A 139 27.31 -6.19 -4.57
C ASP A 139 25.95 -5.68 -4.05
N ALA A 140 25.33 -4.75 -4.77
CA ALA A 140 24.00 -4.22 -4.47
C ALA A 140 23.30 -3.76 -5.77
N PRO A 141 21.96 -3.87 -5.85
CA PRO A 141 21.21 -3.35 -6.99
C PRO A 141 21.42 -1.85 -7.16
N SER A 142 21.45 -1.40 -8.40
CA SER A 142 21.54 0.01 -8.76
C SER A 142 20.31 0.79 -8.30
N ALA A 143 20.46 2.11 -8.17
CA ALA A 143 19.35 2.99 -7.81
C ALA A 143 18.17 2.91 -8.81
N VAL A 144 18.44 2.71 -10.11
CA VAL A 144 17.40 2.59 -11.14
C VAL A 144 16.63 1.27 -11.04
N GLU A 145 17.31 0.17 -10.68
CA GLU A 145 16.64 -1.12 -10.44
C GLU A 145 15.76 -1.09 -9.19
N TYR A 146 16.17 -0.35 -8.14
CA TYR A 146 15.29 -0.14 -6.98
C TYR A 146 14.00 0.60 -7.35
N VAL A 147 14.02 1.52 -8.32
CA VAL A 147 12.80 2.17 -8.83
C VAL A 147 11.90 1.16 -9.54
N LEU A 148 12.45 0.30 -10.39
CA LEU A 148 11.69 -0.77 -11.06
C LEU A 148 11.12 -1.76 -10.03
N GLY A 149 11.92 -2.19 -9.06
CA GLY A 149 11.47 -3.06 -7.98
C GLY A 149 10.35 -2.43 -7.15
N ALA A 150 10.45 -1.14 -6.83
CA ALA A 150 9.41 -0.41 -6.12
C ALA A 150 8.11 -0.31 -6.95
N LEU A 151 8.20 -0.07 -8.26
CA LEU A 151 7.05 -0.08 -9.16
C LEU A 151 6.38 -1.46 -9.20
N GLY A 152 7.17 -2.52 -9.40
CA GLY A 152 6.68 -3.89 -9.45
C GLY A 152 5.99 -4.32 -8.16
N ALA A 153 6.62 -4.06 -7.01
CA ALA A 153 6.04 -4.35 -5.70
C ALA A 153 4.72 -3.58 -5.47
N CYS A 154 4.68 -2.29 -5.84
CA CYS A 154 3.49 -1.48 -5.70
C CYS A 154 2.32 -1.98 -6.56
N LEU A 155 2.60 -2.42 -7.79
CA LEU A 155 1.60 -2.96 -8.71
C LEU A 155 1.10 -4.34 -8.27
N ALA A 156 2.00 -5.25 -7.91
CA ALA A 156 1.63 -6.59 -7.45
C ALA A 156 0.76 -6.54 -6.18
N MET A 157 1.17 -5.74 -5.19
CA MET A 157 0.39 -5.58 -3.94
C MET A 157 -0.91 -4.82 -4.17
N GLY A 158 -0.91 -3.81 -5.05
CA GLY A 158 -2.13 -3.10 -5.44
C GLY A 158 -3.18 -4.03 -6.04
N LEU A 159 -2.76 -4.95 -6.92
CA LEU A 159 -3.64 -5.95 -7.51
C LEU A 159 -4.19 -6.91 -6.45
N GLN A 160 -3.32 -7.43 -5.58
CA GLN A 160 -3.70 -8.35 -4.51
C GLN A 160 -4.73 -7.73 -3.55
N ILE A 161 -4.52 -6.47 -3.13
CA ILE A 161 -5.43 -5.75 -2.24
C ILE A 161 -6.82 -5.64 -2.89
N ARG A 162 -6.88 -5.23 -4.16
CA ARG A 162 -8.15 -5.06 -4.88
C ARG A 162 -8.87 -6.38 -5.10
N ALA A 163 -8.13 -7.43 -5.47
CA ALA A 163 -8.68 -8.77 -5.62
C ALA A 163 -9.29 -9.26 -4.31
N SER A 164 -8.56 -9.10 -3.19
CA SER A 164 -9.04 -9.47 -1.86
C SER A 164 -10.32 -8.73 -1.46
N GLN A 165 -10.39 -7.42 -1.72
CA GLN A 165 -11.61 -6.61 -1.47
C GLN A 165 -12.82 -7.08 -2.28
N ARG A 166 -12.59 -7.70 -3.45
CA ARG A 166 -13.64 -8.29 -4.29
C ARG A 166 -13.83 -9.79 -4.07
N LYS A 167 -13.19 -10.36 -3.04
CA LYS A 167 -13.25 -11.81 -2.72
C LYS A 167 -12.77 -12.70 -3.87
N ILE A 168 -11.82 -12.19 -4.64
CA ILE A 168 -11.14 -12.93 -5.70
C ILE A 168 -9.83 -13.45 -5.13
N GLU A 169 -9.66 -14.77 -5.20
CA GLU A 169 -8.44 -15.44 -4.78
C GLU A 169 -7.41 -15.38 -5.90
N ILE A 170 -6.20 -14.93 -5.58
CA ILE A 170 -5.04 -15.01 -6.46
C ILE A 170 -4.06 -15.96 -5.81
N ASP A 171 -3.73 -17.04 -6.52
CA ASP A 171 -2.81 -18.08 -6.05
C ASP A 171 -1.35 -17.61 -6.13
N GLU A 172 -1.03 -16.85 -7.18
CA GLU A 172 0.33 -16.42 -7.49
C GLU A 172 0.34 -15.12 -8.30
N ILE A 173 1.26 -14.21 -8.00
CA ILE A 173 1.51 -12.97 -8.72
C ILE A 173 3.01 -12.82 -8.96
N GLU A 174 3.40 -12.60 -10.21
CA GLU A 174 4.76 -12.24 -10.59
C GLU A 174 4.72 -11.08 -11.58
N ILE A 175 5.67 -10.15 -11.49
CA ILE A 175 5.78 -9.06 -12.47
C ILE A 175 7.22 -8.95 -12.96
N SER A 176 7.38 -8.95 -14.28
CA SER A 176 8.65 -8.69 -14.95
C SER A 176 8.62 -7.29 -15.53
N LEU A 177 9.61 -6.47 -15.19
CA LEU A 177 9.76 -5.08 -15.64
C LEU A 177 11.14 -4.88 -16.27
N SER A 178 11.18 -4.11 -17.36
CA SER A 178 12.39 -3.64 -18.02
C SER A 178 12.30 -2.13 -18.22
N GLY A 179 13.37 -1.41 -17.91
CA GLY A 179 13.42 0.05 -18.06
C GLY A 179 14.62 0.47 -18.91
N GLN A 180 14.39 1.34 -19.88
CA GLN A 180 15.45 1.95 -20.69
C GLN A 180 15.63 3.42 -20.28
N ILE A 181 16.85 3.81 -19.89
CA ILE A 181 17.23 5.22 -19.73
C ILE A 181 17.43 5.85 -21.11
N ASP A 182 16.94 7.08 -21.30
CA ASP A 182 17.05 7.79 -22.60
C ASP A 182 18.51 8.08 -22.96
N ASN A 183 19.24 8.76 -22.07
CA ASN A 183 20.66 9.03 -22.25
C ASN A 183 21.44 8.96 -20.94
N ILE A 184 22.10 7.81 -20.71
CA ILE A 184 22.92 7.60 -19.50
C ILE A 184 24.23 8.42 -19.51
N PHE A 185 24.71 8.84 -20.69
CA PHE A 185 25.93 9.63 -20.82
C PHE A 185 25.81 11.03 -20.24
N VAL A 186 24.58 11.55 -20.11
CA VAL A 186 24.29 12.80 -19.38
C VAL A 186 24.63 12.66 -17.90
N PHE A 187 24.29 11.51 -17.28
CA PHE A 187 24.69 11.23 -15.90
C PHE A 187 26.19 11.03 -15.77
N LEU A 188 26.84 10.39 -16.75
CA LEU A 188 28.30 10.19 -16.77
C LEU A 188 29.08 11.46 -17.13
N GLY A 189 28.41 12.53 -17.57
CA GLY A 189 29.00 13.83 -17.89
C GLY A 189 29.75 13.89 -19.23
N THR A 190 29.66 12.86 -20.07
CA THR A 190 30.30 12.86 -21.40
C THR A 190 29.43 13.54 -22.46
N GLU A 191 28.15 13.74 -22.18
CA GLU A 191 27.21 14.50 -23.01
C GLU A 191 26.49 15.55 -22.16
N LEU A 192 26.25 16.74 -22.74
CA LEU A 192 25.67 17.89 -22.03
C LEU A 192 24.17 18.10 -22.31
N ASN A 193 23.61 17.40 -23.31
CA ASN A 193 22.22 17.52 -23.74
C ASN A 193 21.50 16.17 -23.60
N GLY A 194 20.19 16.20 -23.34
CA GLY A 194 19.35 15.01 -23.17
C GLY A 194 18.86 14.82 -21.73
N HIS A 195 18.23 13.69 -21.43
CA HIS A 195 17.77 13.35 -20.08
C HIS A 195 18.26 11.97 -19.62
N SER A 196 18.72 11.88 -18.37
CA SER A 196 19.17 10.62 -17.75
C SER A 196 18.06 9.88 -16.99
N GLY A 197 16.80 10.23 -17.23
CA GLY A 197 15.63 9.51 -16.74
C GLY A 197 15.20 8.37 -17.67
N PHE A 198 14.27 7.53 -17.21
CA PHE A 198 13.66 6.49 -18.04
C PHE A 198 12.97 7.11 -19.26
N LYS A 199 13.26 6.57 -20.44
CA LYS A 199 12.54 6.78 -21.70
C LYS A 199 11.27 5.95 -21.73
N GLU A 200 11.39 4.68 -21.36
CA GLU A 200 10.31 3.72 -21.32
C GLU A 200 10.53 2.71 -20.20
N ILE A 201 9.43 2.27 -19.59
CA ILE A 201 9.37 1.11 -18.73
C ILE A 201 8.29 0.21 -19.33
N THR A 202 8.64 -1.04 -19.61
CA THR A 202 7.73 -2.05 -20.14
C THR A 202 7.73 -3.25 -19.22
N GLY A 203 6.65 -4.03 -19.24
CA GLY A 203 6.58 -5.20 -18.40
C GLY A 203 5.30 -5.99 -18.55
N THR A 204 5.24 -7.10 -17.85
CA THR A 204 4.12 -8.02 -17.85
C THR A 204 3.90 -8.56 -16.44
N LEU A 205 2.67 -8.46 -15.97
CA LEU A 205 2.23 -9.11 -14.74
C LEU A 205 1.57 -10.44 -15.10
N TYR A 206 2.02 -11.50 -14.44
CA TYR A 206 1.47 -12.84 -14.50
C TYR A 206 0.69 -13.07 -13.21
N ALA A 207 -0.55 -13.52 -13.34
CA ALA A 207 -1.39 -13.88 -12.21
C ALA A 207 -2.02 -15.25 -12.44
N LYS A 208 -2.03 -16.08 -11.39
CA LYS A 208 -2.73 -17.35 -11.37
C LYS A 208 -3.96 -17.22 -10.47
N SER A 209 -5.14 -17.46 -11.03
CA SER A 209 -6.42 -17.37 -10.32
C SER A 209 -7.48 -18.23 -11.04
N THR A 210 -8.52 -18.60 -10.32
CA THR A 210 -9.72 -19.24 -10.87
C THR A 210 -10.76 -18.23 -11.39
N ALA A 211 -10.55 -16.93 -11.17
CA ALA A 211 -11.42 -15.89 -11.69
C ALA A 211 -11.33 -15.76 -13.22
N ALA A 212 -12.40 -15.25 -13.83
CA ALA A 212 -12.43 -14.97 -15.27
C ALA A 212 -11.40 -13.89 -15.64
N GLU A 213 -10.77 -14.05 -16.82
CA GLU A 213 -9.72 -13.16 -17.29
C GLU A 213 -10.17 -11.70 -17.37
N GLU A 214 -11.41 -11.46 -17.80
CA GLU A 214 -11.98 -10.12 -17.93
C GLU A 214 -12.00 -9.37 -16.59
N ILE A 215 -12.30 -10.10 -15.50
CA ILE A 215 -12.32 -9.54 -14.14
C ILE A 215 -10.90 -9.19 -13.70
N LEU A 216 -9.91 -10.04 -14.02
CA LEU A 216 -8.51 -9.77 -13.71
C LEU A 216 -7.97 -8.56 -14.49
N GLN A 217 -8.38 -8.40 -15.75
CA GLN A 217 -8.00 -7.24 -16.58
C GLN A 217 -8.63 -5.94 -16.06
N GLU A 218 -9.87 -5.99 -15.58
CA GLU A 218 -10.53 -4.85 -14.92
C GLU A 218 -9.75 -4.44 -13.65
N LEU A 219 -9.48 -5.41 -12.77
CA LEU A 219 -8.67 -5.20 -11.56
C LEU A 219 -7.28 -4.63 -11.87
N TRP A 220 -6.65 -5.12 -12.93
CA TRP A 220 -5.36 -4.63 -13.38
C TRP A 220 -5.40 -3.17 -13.84
N SER A 221 -6.41 -2.82 -14.63
CA SER A 221 -6.61 -1.44 -15.10
C SER A 221 -6.80 -0.47 -13.93
N GLU A 222 -7.59 -0.85 -12.92
CA GLU A 222 -7.75 -0.06 -11.71
C GLU A 222 -6.47 0.03 -10.87
N THR A 223 -5.69 -1.05 -10.82
CA THR A 223 -4.41 -1.09 -10.12
C THR A 223 -3.43 -0.10 -10.72
N LEU A 224 -3.31 -0.09 -12.05
CA LEU A 224 -2.47 0.87 -12.77
C LEU A 224 -2.88 2.32 -12.49
N ALA A 225 -4.18 2.61 -12.54
CA ALA A 225 -4.71 3.96 -12.32
C ALA A 225 -4.48 4.46 -10.88
N ALA A 226 -4.56 3.57 -9.88
CA ALA A 226 -4.49 3.95 -8.47
C ALA A 226 -3.10 3.83 -7.84
N SER A 227 -2.17 3.12 -8.48
CA SER A 227 -0.84 2.82 -7.92
C SER A 227 -0.05 4.10 -7.61
N PRO A 228 0.38 4.33 -6.35
CA PRO A 228 1.17 5.52 -6.00
C PRO A 228 2.48 5.63 -6.76
N VAL A 229 3.22 4.53 -6.93
CA VAL A 229 4.51 4.54 -7.63
C VAL A 229 4.31 4.74 -9.14
N MET A 230 3.28 4.12 -9.74
CA MET A 230 2.94 4.35 -11.14
C MET A 230 2.61 5.83 -11.37
N ASN A 231 1.74 6.41 -10.54
CA ASN A 231 1.38 7.83 -10.63
C ASN A 231 2.58 8.75 -10.40
N THR A 232 3.54 8.37 -9.56
CA THR A 232 4.78 9.14 -9.33
C THR A 232 5.68 9.17 -10.57
N LEU A 233 5.69 8.09 -11.36
CA LEU A 233 6.50 7.99 -12.59
C LEU A 233 5.83 8.64 -13.80
N THR A 234 4.49 8.70 -13.84
CA THR A 234 3.73 9.24 -14.97
C THR A 234 3.28 10.70 -14.77
N HIS A 235 3.42 11.26 -13.57
CA HIS A 235 3.10 12.65 -13.27
C HIS A 235 4.31 13.41 -12.73
N ASN A 236 4.30 14.74 -12.91
CA ASN A 236 5.36 15.59 -12.41
C ASN A 236 5.21 15.85 -10.91
N ALA A 237 6.16 15.38 -10.10
CA ALA A 237 6.31 15.77 -8.70
C ALA A 237 7.22 17.00 -8.59
N THR A 238 6.90 17.92 -7.67
CA THR A 238 7.80 19.02 -7.34
C THR A 238 8.94 18.51 -6.46
N ILE A 239 10.18 18.61 -6.93
CA ILE A 239 11.38 18.17 -6.21
C ILE A 239 12.21 19.39 -5.80
N ASN A 240 12.31 19.63 -4.49
CA ASN A 240 13.08 20.74 -3.92
C ASN A 240 14.20 20.21 -3.03
N ILE A 241 15.41 20.08 -3.57
CA ILE A 241 16.60 19.56 -2.87
C ILE A 241 17.65 20.67 -2.80
N GLY A 242 18.13 20.98 -1.59
CA GLY A 242 19.17 21.97 -1.36
C GLY A 242 20.49 21.35 -0.89
N LEU A 243 21.60 21.93 -1.33
CA LEU A 243 22.94 21.60 -0.84
C LEU A 243 23.25 22.46 0.40
N ARG A 244 23.80 21.83 1.45
CA ARG A 244 24.35 22.53 2.62
C ARG A 244 25.78 22.07 2.84
N VAL A 245 26.71 23.01 2.96
CA VAL A 245 28.13 22.77 3.32
C VAL A 245 28.28 23.08 4.80
N VAL A 246 28.81 22.13 5.57
CA VAL A 246 29.00 22.21 7.02
C VAL A 246 30.47 22.08 7.39
#